data_AF-A0AAD9A2I5-F1
#
_entry.id   AF-A0AAD9A2I5-F1
#
_cell.length_a   1.000
_cell.length_b   1.000
_cell.length_c   1.000
_cell.angle_alpha   90.00
_cell.angle_beta   90.00
_cell.angle_gamma   90.00
#
_symmetry.space_group_name_H-M   'P 1'
#
loop_
_entity.id
_entity.type
_entity.pdbx_description
1 polymer ?
#
loop_
_entity_poly.entity_id
_entity_poly.type
_entity_poly.pdbx_seq_one_letter_code
_entity_poly.pdbx_strand_id
1 'polypeptide(L)'
;MKDGKTRDDIAKRFSALCFEMEAAGMIDNLQCLPIRSICDYADSHKSKEWQSYAAATAAAYARELVEALPHSPRQLGPDTIYSSTAGETDTTSNAHP
;
A
#
# COMPACT_ATOMS: atom_id res chain seq x y z
N MET A 1 -9.87 8.06 -21.43
CA MET A 1 -10.28 7.52 -22.74
C MET A 1 -11.81 7.47 -22.82
N LYS A 2 -12.39 7.71 -24.00
CA LYS A 2 -13.86 7.73 -24.21
C LYS A 2 -14.28 6.95 -25.48
N ASP A 3 -13.38 6.11 -26.00
CA ASP A 3 -13.61 5.31 -27.21
C ASP A 3 -13.09 3.88 -26.98
N GLY A 4 -13.99 2.91 -27.12
CA GLY A 4 -13.69 1.50 -26.89
C GLY A 4 -12.73 0.92 -27.93
N LYS A 5 -12.78 1.39 -29.19
CA LYS A 5 -11.87 0.90 -30.23
C LYS A 5 -10.43 1.31 -29.95
N THR A 6 -10.21 2.59 -29.67
CA THR A 6 -8.91 3.12 -29.24
C THR A 6 -8.40 2.37 -27.99
N ARG A 7 -9.30 2.06 -27.04
CA ARG A 7 -8.96 1.27 -25.85
C ARG A 7 -8.44 -0.11 -26.21
N ASP A 8 -9.17 -0.84 -27.06
CA ASP A 8 -8.81 -2.20 -27.45
C ASP A 8 -7.51 -2.24 -28.26
N ASP A 9 -7.30 -1.27 -29.15
CA ASP A 9 -6.08 -1.19 -29.96
C ASP A 9 -4.85 -0.92 -29.08
N ILE A 10 -4.96 -0.02 -28.10
CA ILE A 10 -3.87 0.25 -27.15
C ILE A 10 -3.66 -0.95 -26.21
N ALA A 11 -4.74 -1.56 -25.72
CA ALA A 11 -4.64 -2.75 -24.87
C ALA A 11 -3.91 -3.89 -25.58
N LYS A 12 -4.24 -4.17 -26.85
CA LYS A 12 -3.55 -5.17 -27.67
C LYS A 12 -2.09 -4.79 -27.92
N ARG A 13 -1.82 -3.53 -28.26
CA ARG A 13 -0.47 -3.07 -28.61
C ARG A 13 0.52 -3.15 -27.45
N PHE A 14 0.08 -2.83 -26.25
CA PHE A 14 0.95 -2.77 -25.07
C PHE A 14 0.71 -3.93 -24.09
N SER A 15 -0.16 -4.89 -24.45
CA SER A 15 -0.65 -5.92 -23.53
C SER A 15 -1.16 -5.32 -22.22
N ALA A 16 -1.82 -4.15 -22.31
CA ALA A 16 -2.25 -3.39 -21.14
C ALA A 16 -3.51 -4.03 -20.53
N LEU A 17 -3.49 -4.22 -19.21
CA LEU A 17 -4.61 -4.79 -18.47
C LEU A 17 -5.59 -3.73 -17.96
N CYS A 18 -5.12 -2.50 -17.75
CA CYS A 18 -5.94 -1.40 -17.28
C CYS A 18 -5.39 -0.04 -17.75
N PHE A 19 -6.20 1.00 -17.60
CA PHE A 19 -5.86 2.38 -17.94
C PHE A 19 -6.10 3.26 -16.72
N GLU A 20 -5.08 4.00 -16.31
CA GLU A 20 -5.11 4.86 -15.12
C GLU A 20 -4.16 6.05 -15.33
N MET A 21 -4.14 7.02 -14.41
CA MET A 21 -3.31 8.22 -14.54
C MET A 21 -2.44 8.52 -13.32
N GLU A 22 -2.67 7.85 -12.20
CA GLU A 22 -2.14 8.20 -10.90
C GLU A 22 -0.83 7.46 -10.56
N ALA A 23 -0.56 6.30 -11.16
CA ALA A 23 0.69 5.55 -11.01
C ALA A 23 1.73 5.95 -12.06
N ALA A 24 1.31 6.59 -13.15
CA ALA A 24 2.19 7.21 -14.11
C ALA A 24 3.13 8.20 -13.38
N GLY A 25 4.42 7.88 -13.32
CA GLY A 25 5.47 8.67 -12.65
C GLY A 25 5.89 8.18 -11.25
N MET A 26 5.10 7.31 -10.60
CA MET A 26 5.52 6.67 -9.34
C MET A 26 6.47 5.50 -9.59
N ILE A 27 6.23 4.73 -10.64
CA ILE A 27 6.99 3.50 -10.96
C ILE A 27 8.44 3.82 -11.33
N ASP A 28 8.71 4.98 -11.95
CA ASP A 28 10.06 5.35 -12.37
C ASP A 28 10.98 5.72 -11.20
N ASN A 29 10.42 6.06 -10.04
CA ASN A 29 11.16 6.64 -8.91
C ASN A 29 11.08 5.80 -7.63
N LEU A 30 10.21 4.79 -7.58
CA LEU A 30 9.94 4.00 -6.38
C LEU A 30 9.85 2.50 -6.72
N GLN A 31 10.49 1.66 -5.90
CA GLN A 31 10.20 0.23 -5.89
C GLN A 31 8.82 0.01 -5.25
N CYS A 32 7.77 0.04 -6.07
CA CYS A 32 6.39 -0.09 -5.63
C CYS A 32 5.62 -1.13 -6.46
N LEU A 33 4.59 -1.71 -5.85
CA LEU A 33 3.64 -2.61 -6.51
C LEU A 33 2.28 -1.90 -6.60
N PRO A 34 1.82 -1.49 -7.79
CA PRO A 34 0.50 -0.88 -7.95
C PRO A 34 -0.60 -1.90 -7.68
N ILE A 35 -1.53 -1.58 -6.78
CA ILE A 35 -2.75 -2.35 -6.53
C ILE A 35 -3.93 -1.50 -6.96
N ARG A 36 -4.69 -1.99 -7.93
CA ARG A 36 -5.83 -1.29 -8.53
C ARG A 36 -7.00 -2.24 -8.73
N SER A 37 -8.19 -1.70 -8.62
CA SER A 37 -9.46 -2.32 -8.98
C SER A 37 -10.03 -1.63 -10.22
N ILE A 38 -11.07 -2.23 -10.82
CA ILE A 38 -11.71 -1.70 -12.02
C ILE A 38 -12.98 -0.93 -11.62
N CYS A 39 -13.07 0.34 -12.03
CA CYS A 39 -14.24 1.21 -11.77
C CYS A 39 -14.97 1.67 -13.04
N ASP A 40 -14.35 1.56 -14.22
CA ASP A 40 -14.98 1.76 -15.53
C ASP A 40 -14.26 0.96 -16.63
N TYR A 41 -14.80 0.96 -17.85
CA TYR A 41 -14.27 0.21 -19.00
C TYR A 41 -13.31 1.02 -19.90
N ALA A 42 -12.91 2.20 -19.46
CA ALA A 42 -12.11 3.16 -20.22
C ALA A 42 -12.70 3.50 -21.62
N ASP A 43 -14.02 3.42 -21.77
CA ASP A 43 -14.78 3.76 -22.97
C ASP A 43 -15.69 4.98 -22.71
N SER A 44 -16.70 5.18 -23.56
CA SER A 44 -17.68 6.26 -23.40
C SER A 44 -18.57 6.12 -22.17
N HIS A 45 -18.71 4.91 -21.60
CA HIS A 45 -19.64 4.60 -20.52
C HIS A 45 -19.00 4.78 -19.14
N LYS A 46 -18.55 6.01 -18.85
CA LYS A 46 -17.97 6.34 -17.54
C LYS A 46 -19.07 6.42 -16.48
N SER A 47 -18.99 5.55 -15.47
CA SER A 47 -19.78 5.66 -14.25
C SER A 47 -18.87 5.99 -13.07
N LYS A 48 -19.28 6.95 -12.23
CA LYS A 48 -18.58 7.27 -10.98
C LYS A 48 -19.04 6.41 -9.81
N GLU A 49 -20.15 5.69 -9.98
CA GLU A 49 -20.79 4.90 -8.92
C GLU A 49 -19.87 3.81 -8.37
N TRP A 50 -19.11 3.18 -9.25
CA TRP A 50 -18.22 2.07 -8.89
C TRP A 50 -16.91 2.50 -8.25
N GLN A 51 -16.58 3.80 -8.23
CA GLN A 51 -15.28 4.26 -7.71
C GLN A 51 -15.11 3.97 -6.22
N SER A 52 -16.14 4.18 -5.40
CA SER A 52 -16.08 3.91 -3.97
C SER A 52 -15.92 2.42 -3.69
N TYR A 53 -16.67 1.57 -4.39
CA TYR A 53 -16.54 0.11 -4.27
C TYR A 53 -15.16 -0.36 -4.70
N ALA A 54 -14.72 0.08 -5.89
CA ALA A 54 -13.40 -0.24 -6.42
C ALA A 54 -12.29 0.17 -5.44
N ALA A 55 -12.33 1.40 -4.92
CA ALA A 55 -11.34 1.88 -3.95
C ALA A 55 -11.31 1.01 -2.68
N ALA A 56 -12.49 0.67 -2.13
CA ALA A 56 -12.59 -0.21 -0.96
C ALA A 56 -12.02 -1.61 -1.23
N THR A 57 -12.29 -2.20 -2.40
CA THR A 57 -11.74 -3.50 -2.81
C THR A 57 -10.22 -3.46 -2.94
N ALA A 58 -9.67 -2.43 -3.58
CA ALA A 58 -8.22 -2.29 -3.73
C ALA A 58 -7.52 -2.13 -2.37
N ALA A 59 -8.10 -1.33 -1.47
CA ALA A 59 -7.58 -1.14 -0.11
C ALA A 59 -7.66 -2.43 0.72
N ALA A 60 -8.78 -3.16 0.66
CA ALA A 60 -8.95 -4.43 1.33
C ALA A 60 -7.91 -5.45 0.85
N TYR A 61 -7.75 -5.60 -0.47
CA TYR A 61 -6.73 -6.50 -1.03
C TYR A 61 -5.31 -6.09 -0.62
N ALA A 62 -4.99 -4.79 -0.65
CA ALA A 62 -3.67 -4.31 -0.23
C ALA A 62 -3.38 -4.65 1.23
N ARG A 63 -4.36 -4.50 2.13
CA ARG A 63 -4.23 -4.89 3.55
C ARG A 63 -3.94 -6.38 3.68
N GLU A 64 -4.79 -7.22 3.08
CA GLU A 64 -4.63 -8.68 3.17
C GLU A 64 -3.30 -9.15 2.56
N LEU A 65 -2.85 -8.53 1.46
CA LEU A 65 -1.54 -8.82 0.88
C LEU A 65 -0.42 -8.51 1.88
N VAL A 66 -0.44 -7.34 2.51
CA VAL A 66 0.58 -6.95 3.50
C VAL A 66 0.57 -7.87 4.71
N GLU A 67 -0.61 -8.29 5.18
CA GLU A 67 -0.75 -9.22 6.29
C GLU A 67 -0.27 -10.64 5.94
N ALA A 68 -0.42 -11.06 4.68
CA ALA A 68 0.04 -12.36 4.20
C ALA A 68 1.55 -12.42 3.92
N LEU A 69 2.22 -11.28 3.77
CA LEU A 69 3.67 -11.25 3.55
C LEU A 69 4.41 -11.70 4.81
N PRO A 70 5.45 -12.53 4.68
CA PRO A 70 6.25 -12.94 5.82
C PRO A 70 6.87 -11.70 6.46
N HIS A 71 6.75 -11.59 7.78
CA HIS A 71 7.48 -10.59 8.54
C HIS A 71 8.96 -10.94 8.44
N SER A 72 9.71 -10.23 7.59
CA SER A 72 11.16 -10.23 7.75
C SER A 72 11.42 -9.58 9.11
N PRO A 73 12.09 -10.27 10.05
CA PRO A 73 12.68 -9.56 11.18
C PRO A 73 13.51 -8.44 10.58
N ARG A 74 13.26 -7.20 11.01
CA ARG A 74 14.19 -6.12 10.75
C ARG A 74 15.51 -6.63 11.33
N GLN A 75 16.51 -6.91 10.50
CA GLN A 75 17.86 -7.11 11.01
C GLN A 75 18.24 -5.77 11.64
N LEU A 76 18.00 -5.62 12.94
CA LEU A 76 18.63 -4.57 13.71
C LEU A 76 20.13 -4.84 13.56
N GLY A 77 20.79 -3.98 12.78
CA GLY A 77 22.25 -3.92 12.79
C GLY A 77 22.72 -3.68 14.23
N PRO A 78 23.96 -4.08 14.57
CA PRO A 78 24.48 -4.05 15.93
C PRO A 78 24.52 -2.67 16.62
N ASP A 79 24.15 -1.57 15.94
CA ASP A 79 24.35 -0.21 16.45
C ASP A 79 23.14 0.42 17.16
N THR A 80 22.03 -0.32 17.38
CA THR A 80 20.92 0.21 18.20
C THR A 80 21.01 -0.29 19.64
N ILE A 81 22.04 0.15 20.37
CA ILE A 81 21.97 0.21 21.83
C ILE A 81 21.19 1.49 22.17
N TYR A 82 19.88 1.36 22.38
CA TYR A 82 19.14 2.37 23.12
C TYR A 82 19.51 2.17 24.59
N SER A 83 20.33 3.06 25.15
CA SER A 83 20.62 3.10 26.57
C SER A 83 19.34 3.47 27.32
N SER A 84 18.58 2.45 27.74
CA SER A 84 17.53 2.64 28.74
C SER A 84 18.17 2.53 30.11
N THR A 85 18.74 3.64 30.61
CA THR A 85 18.90 3.79 32.06
C THR A 85 17.55 4.18 32.64
N ALA A 86 16.65 3.20 32.78
CA ALA A 86 15.57 3.30 33.75
C ALA A 86 16.18 2.92 35.10
N GLY A 87 16.48 3.94 35.92
CA GLY A 87 16.92 3.74 37.29
C GLY A 87 15.85 3.00 38.07
N GLU A 88 16.14 1.74 38.38
CA GLU A 88 15.44 0.92 39.34
C GLU A 88 15.97 1.28 40.73
N THR A 89 15.15 1.95 41.55
CA THR A 89 15.29 1.88 43.00
C THR A 89 13.91 1.65 43.59
N ASP A 90 13.54 0.38 43.68
CA ASP A 90 12.58 -0.10 44.66
C ASP A 90 13.39 -0.71 45.81
N THR A 91 13.23 -0.20 47.04
CA THR A 91 12.98 -1.03 48.24
C THR A 91 12.94 -0.21 49.55
N THR A 92 11.79 -0.34 50.22
CA THR A 92 11.59 -0.60 51.67
C THR A 92 11.97 0.44 52.75
N SER A 93 10.92 0.88 53.47
CA SER A 93 10.69 0.72 54.92
C SER A 93 11.87 0.88 55.89
N ASN A 94 11.82 1.90 56.76
CA ASN A 94 11.63 1.72 58.22
C ASN A 94 11.61 3.04 59.01
N ALA A 95 10.97 2.95 60.18
CA ALA A 95 10.58 4.02 61.08
C ALA A 95 11.67 4.51 62.06
N HIS A 96 11.52 5.78 62.50
CA HIS A 96 11.89 6.43 63.78
C HIS A 96 13.36 6.42 64.28
N PRO A 97 13.78 7.29 65.22
CA PRO A 97 13.01 8.22 66.09
C PRO A 97 12.82 9.64 65.55
#